data_AF-A0A0Q5H7Z6-F1
#
_entry.id   AF-A0A0Q5H7Z6-F1
#
_cell.length_a   1.000
_cell.length_b   1.000
_cell.length_c   1.000
_cell.angle_alpha   90.00
_cell.angle_beta   90.00
_cell.angle_gamma   90.00
#
_symmetry.space_group_name_H-M   'P 1'
#
loop_
_entity.id
_entity.type
_entity.pdbx_description
1 polymer ?
#
loop_
_entity_poly.entity_id
_entity_poly.type
_entity_poly.pdbx_seq_one_letter_code
_entity_poly.pdbx_strand_id
1 'polypeptide(L)'
;MQAEIDSAEFAEWQAFYLLEPFGGEVADRRHGSAMALQANAQRGKDVEPYKLEDFMFGSVVQENPEPELLDDPVAQSNLIRAKMFGLPPK
;
A
#
# COMPACT_ATOMS: atom_id res chain seq x y z
N MET A 1 21.06 10.60 33.11
CA MET A 1 21.02 11.87 32.38
C MET A 1 20.05 11.64 31.22
N GLN A 2 18.90 12.30 31.19
CA GLN A 2 17.96 12.22 30.06
C GLN A 2 18.39 13.26 29.03
N ALA A 3 18.45 12.89 27.75
CA ALA A 3 18.66 13.84 26.67
C ALA A 3 17.31 14.49 26.33
N GLU A 4 17.31 15.81 26.12
CA GLU A 4 16.15 16.58 25.65
C GLU A 4 16.43 17.01 24.20
N ILE A 5 15.40 16.96 23.35
CA ILE A 5 15.43 17.47 21.97
C ILE A 5 14.59 18.74 21.91
N ASP A 6 14.99 19.70 21.07
CA ASP A 6 14.20 20.91 20.86
C ASP A 6 13.11 20.71 19.79
N SER A 7 12.23 21.69 19.65
CA SER A 7 11.12 21.62 18.68
C SER A 7 11.58 21.64 17.22
N ALA A 8 12.73 22.27 16.92
CA ALA A 8 13.25 22.32 15.56
C ALA A 8 13.83 20.96 15.18
N GLU A 9 14.63 20.38 16.06
CA GLU A 9 15.18 19.04 15.93
C GLU A 9 14.06 17.99 15.78
N PHE A 10 13.00 18.09 16.57
CA PHE A 10 11.85 17.19 16.43
C PHE A 10 11.15 17.32 15.07
N ALA A 11 10.98 18.55 14.56
CA ALA A 11 10.40 18.78 13.24
C ALA A 11 11.31 18.25 12.12
N GLU A 12 12.62 18.37 12.26
CA GLU A 12 13.60 17.79 11.34
C GLU A 12 13.50 16.27 11.31
N TRP A 13 13.39 15.60 12.46
CA TRP A 13 13.20 14.15 12.52
C TRP A 13 11.89 13.71 11.87
N GLN A 14 10.81 14.48 11.99
CA GLN A 14 9.56 14.19 11.28
C GLN A 14 9.73 14.33 9.75
N ALA A 15 10.38 15.40 9.30
CA ALA A 15 10.65 15.61 7.88
C ALA A 15 11.56 14.50 7.32
N PHE A 16 12.57 14.09 8.09
CA PHE A 16 13.43 12.97 7.75
C PHE A 16 12.64 11.66 7.63
N TYR A 17 11.77 11.35 8.59
CA TYR A 17 10.93 10.15 8.56
C TYR A 17 10.00 10.08 7.34
N LEU A 18 9.52 11.21 6.83
CA LEU A 18 8.71 11.24 5.61
C LEU A 18 9.52 10.88 4.36
N LEU A 19 10.82 11.18 4.35
CA LEU A 19 11.73 10.84 3.26
C LEU A 19 12.24 9.39 3.40
N GLU A 20 12.63 9.02 4.61
CA GLU A 20 13.16 7.71 4.96
C GLU A 20 12.58 7.25 6.31
N PRO A 21 11.43 6.55 6.29
CA PRO A 21 10.83 6.03 7.50
C PRO A 21 11.81 5.11 8.24
N PHE A 22 11.92 5.29 9.56
CA PHE A 22 12.72 4.40 10.39
C PHE A 22 12.14 2.99 10.33
N GLY A 23 12.86 2.05 9.72
CA GLY A 23 12.45 0.66 9.67
C GLY A 23 13.06 -0.14 8.52
N GLY A 24 12.74 -1.43 8.52
CA GLY A 24 13.10 -2.36 7.46
C GLY A 24 12.15 -2.32 6.26
N GLU A 25 11.01 -1.63 6.32
CA GLU A 25 9.94 -1.80 5.32
C GLU A 25 10.39 -1.54 3.88
N VAL A 26 11.17 -0.49 3.62
CA VAL A 26 11.71 -0.22 2.27
C VAL A 26 12.77 -1.26 1.87
N ALA A 27 13.55 -1.78 2.83
CA ALA A 27 14.48 -2.88 2.59
C ALA A 27 13.73 -4.20 2.31
N ASP A 28 12.66 -4.47 3.03
CA ASP A 28 11.79 -5.64 2.89
C ASP A 28 11.04 -5.60 1.56
N ARG A 29 10.52 -4.43 1.14
CA ARG A 29 9.93 -4.24 -0.19
C ARG A 29 10.93 -4.48 -1.30
N ARG A 30 12.19 -4.01 -1.14
CA ARG A 30 13.27 -4.29 -2.11
C ARG A 30 13.61 -5.78 -2.15
N HIS A 31 13.70 -6.43 -0.99
CA HIS A 31 13.93 -7.87 -0.89
C HIS A 31 12.79 -8.66 -1.54
N GLY A 32 11.53 -8.38 -1.18
CA GLY A 32 10.35 -9.03 -1.72
C GLY A 32 10.24 -8.86 -3.24
N SER A 33 10.57 -7.67 -3.76
CA SER A 33 10.61 -7.41 -5.21
C SER A 33 11.64 -8.30 -5.92
N ALA A 34 12.84 -8.42 -5.35
CA ALA A 34 13.90 -9.28 -5.92
C ALA A 34 13.51 -10.76 -5.88
N MET A 35 12.93 -11.23 -4.76
CA MET A 35 12.48 -12.60 -4.60
C MET A 35 11.30 -12.94 -5.52
N ALA A 36 10.34 -12.04 -5.67
CA ALA A 36 9.21 -12.22 -6.58
C ALA A 36 9.68 -12.32 -8.04
N LEU A 37 10.63 -11.48 -8.47
CA LEU A 37 11.25 -11.58 -9.78
C LEU A 37 11.90 -12.95 -9.99
N GLN A 38 12.73 -13.39 -9.04
CA GLN A 38 13.42 -14.67 -9.13
C GLN A 38 12.46 -15.86 -9.17
N ALA A 39 11.44 -15.86 -8.30
CA ALA A 39 10.46 -16.93 -8.23
C ALA A 39 9.58 -16.99 -9.48
N ASN A 40 9.10 -15.85 -9.96
CA ASN A 40 8.26 -15.78 -11.17
C ASN A 40 9.03 -16.12 -12.44
N ALA A 41 10.33 -15.80 -12.52
CA ALA A 41 11.17 -16.19 -13.65
C ALA A 41 11.31 -17.71 -13.82
N GLN A 42 11.18 -18.46 -12.72
CA GLN A 42 11.25 -19.93 -12.71
C GLN A 42 9.87 -20.59 -12.79
N ARG A 43 8.80 -19.78 -12.89
CA ARG A 43 7.43 -20.26 -12.83
C ARG A 43 6.91 -20.68 -14.21
N GLY A 44 5.98 -21.64 -14.21
CA GLY A 44 5.26 -22.04 -15.42
C GLY A 44 4.29 -20.96 -15.92
N LYS A 45 3.84 -21.09 -17.17
CA LYS A 45 2.79 -20.24 -17.74
C LYS A 45 1.44 -20.56 -17.09
N ASP A 46 0.52 -19.60 -17.12
CA ASP A 46 -0.87 -19.73 -16.66
C ASP A 46 -1.05 -20.02 -15.16
N VAL A 47 -0.12 -19.53 -14.33
CA VAL A 47 -0.23 -19.58 -12.86
C VAL A 47 -0.16 -18.16 -12.30
N GLU A 48 -1.00 -17.86 -11.30
CA GLU A 48 -1.05 -16.55 -10.62
C GLU A 48 0.33 -16.15 -10.08
N PRO A 49 0.95 -15.04 -10.52
CA PRO A 49 2.31 -14.68 -10.13
C PRO A 49 2.43 -14.37 -8.64
N TYR A 50 3.61 -14.61 -8.06
CA TYR A 50 3.91 -14.16 -6.71
C TYR A 50 4.04 -12.64 -6.69
N LYS A 51 3.50 -12.03 -5.65
CA LYS A 51 3.66 -10.60 -5.37
C LYS A 51 4.81 -10.39 -4.39
N LEU A 52 5.29 -9.15 -4.25
CA LEU A 52 6.39 -8.87 -3.32
C LEU A 52 5.98 -9.12 -1.86
N GLU A 53 4.69 -8.94 -1.55
CA GLU A 53 4.10 -9.11 -0.23
C GLU A 53 4.16 -10.57 0.23
N ASP A 54 4.14 -11.54 -0.70
CA ASP A 54 4.28 -12.97 -0.39
C ASP A 54 5.64 -13.31 0.26
N PHE A 55 6.63 -12.40 0.15
CA PHE A 55 7.97 -12.55 0.71
C PHE A 55 8.27 -11.55 1.84
N MET A 56 7.26 -10.86 2.38
CA MET A 56 7.40 -9.89 3.47
C MET A 56 6.68 -10.34 4.74
N PHE A 57 7.31 -10.16 5.91
CA PHE A 57 6.67 -10.49 7.18
C PHE A 57 5.70 -9.38 7.60
N GLY A 58 4.46 -9.76 7.93
CA GLY A 58 3.46 -8.80 8.44
C GLY A 58 2.87 -7.86 7.38
N SER A 59 3.11 -8.11 6.09
CA SER A 59 2.33 -7.45 5.03
C SER A 59 0.89 -7.89 5.19
N VAL A 60 0.06 -6.99 5.74
CA VAL A 60 -1.39 -7.17 5.71
C VAL A 60 -1.74 -7.15 4.24
N VAL A 61 -2.20 -8.28 3.70
CA VAL A 61 -2.91 -8.26 2.41
C VAL A 61 -4.05 -7.29 2.65
N GLN A 62 -3.95 -6.08 2.09
CA GLN A 62 -5.10 -5.19 2.02
C GLN A 62 -6.09 -5.96 1.15
N GLU A 63 -7.07 -6.58 1.79
CA GLU A 63 -8.25 -7.08 1.10
C GLU A 63 -8.86 -5.87 0.41
N ASN A 64 -8.61 -5.75 -0.89
CA ASN A 64 -9.35 -4.82 -1.70
C ASN A 64 -10.79 -5.33 -1.67
N PRO A 65 -11.73 -4.58 -1.08
CA PRO A 65 -13.12 -5.02 -1.06
C PRO A 65 -13.56 -5.23 -2.51
N GLU A 66 -14.31 -6.29 -2.76
CA GLU A 66 -14.87 -6.51 -4.09
C GLU A 66 -15.64 -5.25 -4.51
N PRO A 67 -15.50 -4.82 -5.79
CA PRO A 67 -16.18 -3.63 -6.25
C PRO A 67 -17.69 -3.82 -6.13
N GLU A 68 -18.35 -2.88 -5.46
CA GLU A 68 -19.82 -2.80 -5.47
C GLU A 68 -20.28 -2.47 -6.89
N LEU A 69 -20.86 -3.47 -7.57
CA LEU A 69 -21.44 -3.35 -8.91
C LEU A 69 -22.96 -3.33 -8.80
N LEU A 70 -23.56 -2.26 -9.32
CA LEU A 70 -25.00 -2.08 -9.43
C LEU A 70 -25.44 -2.37 -10.87
N ASP A 71 -26.59 -3.04 -11.01
CA ASP A 71 -27.15 -3.37 -12.33
C ASP A 71 -27.60 -2.13 -13.12
N ASP A 72 -28.00 -1.06 -12.42
CA ASP A 72 -28.40 0.20 -13.04
C ASP A 72 -27.17 1.09 -13.33
N PRO A 73 -26.88 1.41 -14.61
CA PRO A 73 -25.76 2.28 -14.98
C PRO A 73 -25.83 3.68 -14.35
N VAL A 74 -27.04 4.20 -14.11
CA VAL A 74 -27.24 5.51 -13.49
C VAL A 74 -26.87 5.43 -12.00
N ALA A 75 -27.38 4.43 -11.29
CA ALA A 75 -27.01 4.15 -9.90
C ALA A 75 -25.49 3.92 -9.76
N GLN A 76 -24.87 3.16 -10.67
CA GLN A 76 -23.42 2.94 -10.66
C GLN A 76 -22.63 4.27 -10.82
N SER A 77 -23.08 5.13 -11.74
CA SER A 77 -22.45 6.44 -11.95
C SER A 77 -22.58 7.34 -10.71
N ASN A 78 -23.73 7.31 -10.04
CA ASN A 78 -23.96 8.04 -8.79
C ASN A 78 -23.10 7.50 -7.64
N LEU A 79 -22.96 6.18 -7.51
CA LEU A 79 -22.09 5.54 -6.51
C LEU A 79 -20.63 5.97 -6.70
N ILE A 80 -20.13 5.94 -7.94
CA ILE A 80 -18.77 6.40 -8.26
C ILE A 80 -18.59 7.87 -7.87
N ARG A 81 -19.54 8.75 -8.23
CA ARG A 81 -19.48 10.18 -7.89
C ARG A 81 -19.50 10.39 -6.37
N ALA A 82 -20.30 9.63 -5.64
CA ALA A 82 -20.37 9.70 -4.19
C ALA A 82 -19.06 9.26 -3.53
N LYS A 83 -18.46 8.14 -3.96
CA LYS A 83 -17.20 7.63 -3.41
C LYS A 83 -16.00 8.51 -3.77
N MET A 84 -15.95 9.05 -5.00
CA MET A 84 -14.86 9.91 -5.47
C MET A 84 -14.91 11.33 -4.88
N PHE A 85 -16.11 11.91 -4.78
CA PHE A 85 -16.28 13.35 -4.49
C PHE A 85 -17.07 13.65 -3.21
N GLY A 86 -17.56 12.64 -2.48
CA GLY A 86 -18.35 12.82 -1.27
C GLY A 86 -19.73 13.47 -1.51
N LEU A 87 -20.25 13.42 -2.74
CA LEU A 87 -21.53 14.05 -3.10
C LEU A 87 -22.71 13.09 -2.82
N PRO A 88 -23.85 13.58 -2.32
CA PRO A 88 -25.03 12.75 -2.13
C PRO A 88 -25.55 12.22 -3.48
N PRO A 89 -26.05 10.97 -3.54
CA PRO A 89 -26.65 10.41 -4.76
C PRO A 89 -27.87 11.24 -5.16
N LYS A 90 -28.00 11.53 -6.47
CA LYS A 90 -29.12 12.28 -7.06
C LYS A 90 -30.04 11.37 -7.85
#